data_AF-A0A4Y9Y8S6-F1
#
_entry.id   AF-A0A4Y9Y8S6-F1
#
_cell.length_a   1.000
_cell.length_b   1.000
_cell.length_c   1.000
_cell.angle_alpha   90.00
_cell.angle_beta   90.00
_cell.angle_gamma   90.00
#
_symmetry.space_group_name_H-M   'P 1'
#
loop_
_entity.id
_entity.type
_entity.pdbx_description
1 polymer ?
#
loop_
_entity_poly.entity_id
_entity_poly.type
_entity_poly.pdbx_seq_one_letter_code
_entity_poly.pdbx_strand_id
1 'polypeptide(L)'
;MIHFAVAGVAGSGKSSLINALRGLSNNDPRAAPVGTAETTREIHRYEDSDVAQNQFVWYDIPGAGTLNQASEVDYFRKQGLYIFDCIILLVDSRFTATDVAILRCCSRTKTPVYIVHSKALQHICNAAEDMVGDGRVTRMGGIQRSSGRRHAQDTSATPNRPWMIT
;
A
#
# COMPACT_ATOMS: atom_id res chain seq x y z
N MET A 1 23.10 -4.37 3.82
CA MET A 1 21.83 -4.30 3.06
C MET A 1 20.72 -4.88 3.92
N ILE A 2 19.55 -4.23 3.95
CA ILE A 2 18.37 -4.68 4.68
C ILE A 2 17.30 -5.09 3.66
N HIS A 3 16.79 -6.30 3.82
CA HIS A 3 15.83 -6.93 2.92
C HIS A 3 14.41 -6.79 3.48
N PHE A 4 13.58 -6.02 2.78
CA PHE A 4 12.18 -5.78 3.12
C PHE A 4 11.26 -6.61 2.24
N ALA A 5 10.45 -7.48 2.84
CA ALA A 5 9.34 -8.11 2.15
C ALA A 5 8.08 -7.23 2.25
N VAL A 6 7.45 -6.94 1.12
CA VAL A 6 6.17 -6.25 1.05
C VAL A 6 5.09 -7.29 0.76
N ALA A 7 4.28 -7.60 1.77
CA ALA A 7 3.25 -8.63 1.73
C ALA A 7 1.84 -8.03 1.91
N GLY A 8 0.82 -8.75 1.49
CA GLY A 8 -0.57 -8.34 1.59
C GLY A 8 -1.39 -8.85 0.41
N VAL A 9 -2.72 -8.77 0.52
CA VAL A 9 -3.65 -9.20 -0.53
C VAL A 9 -3.36 -8.54 -1.88
N ALA A 10 -3.75 -9.17 -2.98
CA ALA A 10 -3.59 -8.50 -4.26
C ALA A 10 -4.49 -7.31 -4.46
N GLY A 11 -4.03 -6.40 -5.31
CA GLY A 11 -4.67 -5.11 -5.48
C GLY A 11 -4.54 -4.17 -4.28
N SER A 12 -3.85 -4.54 -3.19
CA SER A 12 -3.62 -3.66 -2.04
C SER A 12 -2.64 -2.51 -2.32
N GLY A 13 -1.92 -2.56 -3.44
CA GLY A 13 -0.98 -1.50 -3.85
C GLY A 13 0.47 -1.71 -3.40
N LYS A 14 0.89 -2.96 -3.18
CA LYS A 14 2.28 -3.33 -2.85
C LYS A 14 3.31 -2.73 -3.81
N SER A 15 3.13 -2.98 -5.12
CA SER A 15 4.05 -2.50 -6.16
C SER A 15 4.09 -0.97 -6.21
N SER A 16 2.93 -0.30 -6.04
CA SER A 16 2.86 1.16 -5.93
C SER A 16 3.62 1.70 -4.72
N LEU A 17 3.52 1.02 -3.56
CA LEU A 17 4.27 1.42 -2.37
C LEU A 17 5.78 1.25 -2.58
N ILE A 18 6.22 0.13 -3.17
CA ILE A 18 7.63 -0.10 -3.51
C ILE A 18 8.16 1.03 -4.41
N ASN A 19 7.40 1.43 -5.42
CA ASN A 19 7.79 2.53 -6.31
C ASN A 19 7.91 3.85 -5.53
N ALA A 20 6.93 4.16 -4.68
CA ALA A 20 6.97 5.38 -3.86
C ALA A 20 8.15 5.40 -2.90
N LEU A 21 8.47 4.28 -2.22
CA LEU A 21 9.62 4.15 -1.33
C LEU A 21 10.95 4.29 -2.06
N ARG A 22 11.00 3.90 -3.34
CA ARG A 22 12.16 4.07 -4.23
C ARG A 22 12.19 5.43 -4.93
N GLY A 23 11.24 6.33 -4.65
CA GLY A 23 11.13 7.63 -5.31
C GLY A 23 10.80 7.56 -6.81
N LEU A 24 10.22 6.46 -7.28
CA LEU A 24 9.90 6.23 -8.69
C LEU A 24 8.43 6.53 -8.99
N SER A 25 8.21 7.13 -10.16
CA SER A 25 6.87 7.18 -10.76
C SER A 25 6.49 5.79 -11.27
N ASN A 26 5.20 5.44 -11.24
CA ASN A 26 4.70 4.17 -11.78
C ASN A 26 4.93 4.02 -13.29
N ASN A 27 5.23 5.11 -14.00
CA ASN A 27 5.59 5.10 -15.42
C ASN A 27 7.10 5.01 -15.68
N ASP A 28 7.94 4.97 -14.63
CA ASP A 28 9.38 4.80 -14.79
C ASP A 28 9.68 3.38 -15.31
N PRO A 29 10.58 3.20 -16.29
CA PRO A 29 10.95 1.86 -16.78
C PRO A 29 11.50 0.90 -15.72
N ARG A 30 11.98 1.42 -14.59
CA ARG A 30 12.51 0.66 -13.44
C ARG A 30 11.46 0.42 -12.35
N ALA A 31 10.24 0.93 -12.54
CA ALA A 31 9.14 0.77 -11.60
C ALA A 31 8.68 -0.69 -11.54
N ALA A 32 8.31 -1.12 -10.34
CA ALA A 32 7.53 -2.33 -10.15
C ALA A 32 6.20 -2.20 -10.92
N PRO A 33 5.84 -3.16 -11.78
CA PRO A 33 4.60 -3.11 -12.54
C PRO A 33 3.39 -2.99 -11.61
N VAL A 34 2.56 -1.97 -11.83
CA VAL A 34 1.34 -1.76 -11.05
C VAL A 34 0.14 -2.31 -11.82
N GLY A 35 -0.67 -3.12 -11.16
CA GLY A 35 -1.90 -3.68 -11.73
C GLY A 35 -2.73 -4.42 -10.69
N THR A 36 -4.01 -4.65 -11.00
CA THR A 36 -4.95 -5.39 -10.15
C THR A 36 -4.92 -6.89 -10.37
N ALA A 37 -4.27 -7.36 -11.45
CA ALA A 37 -4.21 -8.77 -11.78
C ALA A 37 -3.18 -9.50 -10.90
N GLU A 38 -3.64 -10.47 -10.11
CA GLU A 38 -2.78 -11.52 -9.51
C GLU A 38 -2.18 -12.39 -10.61
N THR A 39 -1.21 -11.86 -11.34
CA THR A 39 -0.42 -12.64 -12.29
C THR A 39 0.97 -12.94 -11.74
N THR A 40 1.37 -12.28 -10.67
CA THR A 40 2.66 -12.48 -10.02
C THR A 40 2.61 -13.73 -9.14
N ARG A 41 3.08 -14.87 -9.66
CA ARG A 41 3.32 -16.10 -8.88
C ARG A 41 4.71 -16.13 -8.25
N GLU A 42 5.56 -15.17 -8.60
CA GLU A 42 6.98 -15.12 -8.25
C GLU A 42 7.31 -13.87 -7.43
N ILE A 43 8.24 -13.99 -6.50
CA ILE A 43 8.74 -12.87 -5.71
C ILE A 43 9.65 -12.00 -6.58
N HIS A 44 9.37 -10.71 -6.66
CA HIS A 44 10.17 -9.77 -7.45
C HIS A 44 11.05 -8.90 -6.56
N ARG A 45 12.31 -8.72 -6.96
CA ARG A 45 13.33 -7.97 -6.22
C ARG A 45 13.59 -6.62 -6.87
N TYR A 46 13.61 -5.57 -6.07
CA TYR A 46 13.84 -4.20 -6.49
C TYR A 46 14.87 -3.53 -5.58
N GLU A 47 16.01 -3.16 -6.15
CA GLU A 47 17.03 -2.38 -5.46
C GLU A 47 16.78 -0.89 -5.61
N ASP A 48 17.27 -0.12 -4.64
CA ASP A 48 17.38 1.33 -4.78
C ASP A 48 18.46 1.67 -5.81
N SER A 49 18.27 2.79 -6.51
CA SER A 49 19.21 3.25 -7.55
C SER A 49 20.52 3.79 -6.97
N ASP A 50 20.49 4.31 -5.74
CA ASP A 50 21.67 4.74 -5.00
C ASP A 50 21.96 3.76 -3.84
N VAL A 51 22.53 2.61 -4.18
CA VAL A 51 22.90 1.56 -3.21
C VAL A 51 23.96 2.05 -2.20
N ALA A 52 24.72 3.11 -2.55
CA ALA A 52 25.75 3.67 -1.68
C ALA A 52 25.13 4.48 -0.52
N GLN A 53 23.99 5.13 -0.74
CA GLN A 53 23.26 5.87 0.29
C GLN A 53 22.16 5.02 0.94
N ASN A 54 21.45 4.20 0.16
CA ASN A 54 20.33 3.39 0.60
C ASN A 54 20.62 1.90 0.43
N GLN A 55 20.98 1.25 1.53
CA GLN A 55 21.23 -0.19 1.54
C GLN A 55 19.94 -1.02 1.64
N PHE A 56 18.83 -0.59 1.02
CA PHE A 56 17.53 -1.28 1.11
C PHE A 56 17.23 -2.08 -0.16
N VAL A 57 16.68 -3.28 0.04
CA VAL A 57 16.18 -4.13 -1.05
C VAL A 57 14.72 -4.45 -0.78
N TRP A 58 13.87 -4.18 -1.76
CA TRP A 58 12.43 -4.36 -1.67
C TRP A 58 12.01 -5.60 -2.42
N TYR A 59 11.16 -6.41 -1.80
CA TYR A 59 10.63 -7.62 -2.40
C TYR A 59 9.11 -7.52 -2.48
N ASP A 60 8.57 -7.56 -3.69
CA ASP A 60 7.13 -7.67 -3.91
C ASP A 60 6.73 -9.14 -3.77
N ILE A 61 6.06 -9.46 -2.66
CA ILE A 61 5.61 -10.81 -2.38
C ILE A 61 4.25 -11.01 -3.08
N PRO A 62 4.08 -12.07 -3.88
CA PRO A 62 2.81 -12.44 -4.48
C PRO A 62 1.65 -12.28 -3.50
N GLY A 63 0.58 -11.64 -3.97
CA GLY A 63 -0.63 -11.50 -3.17
C GLY A 63 -1.08 -12.85 -2.63
N ALA A 64 -1.54 -12.87 -1.37
CA ALA A 64 -2.29 -14.00 -0.88
C ALA A 64 -3.64 -14.02 -1.60
N GLY A 65 -3.65 -14.64 -2.79
CA GLY A 65 -4.88 -14.86 -3.53
C GLY A 65 -5.83 -15.75 -2.77
N THR A 66 -7.06 -15.86 -3.24
CA THR A 66 -8.05 -16.88 -2.85
C THR A 66 -7.62 -18.30 -3.25
N LEU A 67 -6.33 -18.59 -3.14
CA LEU A 67 -5.76 -19.91 -3.36
C LEU A 67 -6.02 -20.71 -2.08
N ASN A 68 -6.58 -21.91 -2.26
CA ASN A 68 -6.76 -22.99 -1.30
C ASN A 68 -5.46 -23.30 -0.52
N GLN A 69 -5.04 -22.41 0.36
CA GLN A 69 -3.98 -22.65 1.29
C GLN A 69 -4.60 -23.43 2.43
N ALA A 70 -4.15 -24.67 2.60
CA ALA A 70 -4.63 -25.58 3.63
C ALA A 70 -4.51 -24.98 5.04
N SER A 71 -3.63 -23.99 5.25
CA SER A 71 -3.63 -23.09 6.40
C SER A 71 -2.99 -21.73 6.07
N GLU A 72 -3.41 -20.66 6.74
CA GLU A 72 -2.83 -19.31 6.60
C GLU A 72 -1.34 -19.24 6.96
N VAL A 73 -0.86 -20.18 7.78
CA VAL A 73 0.56 -20.35 8.15
C VAL A 73 1.39 -20.83 6.94
N ASP A 74 0.77 -21.54 6.00
CA ASP A 74 1.46 -22.04 4.82
C ASP A 74 1.87 -20.90 3.90
N TYR A 75 1.13 -19.79 3.83
CA TYR A 75 1.56 -18.60 3.08
C TYR A 75 2.95 -18.13 3.53
N PHE A 76 3.09 -17.88 4.83
CA PHE A 76 4.30 -17.34 5.42
C PHE A 76 5.51 -18.22 5.14
N ARG A 77 5.33 -19.54 5.20
CA ARG A 77 6.39 -20.52 4.89
C ARG A 77 6.66 -20.64 3.40
N LYS A 78 5.62 -20.78 2.56
CA LYS A 78 5.75 -20.95 1.11
C LYS A 78 6.41 -19.75 0.44
N GLN A 79 6.09 -18.54 0.89
CA GLN A 79 6.72 -17.32 0.40
C GLN A 79 8.07 -17.01 1.06
N GLY A 80 8.54 -17.87 1.97
CA GLY A 80 9.84 -17.70 2.62
C GLY A 80 9.94 -16.44 3.47
N LEU A 81 8.84 -15.93 4.04
CA LEU A 81 8.83 -14.63 4.72
C LEU A 81 9.80 -14.55 5.92
N TYR A 82 10.21 -15.69 6.47
CA TYR A 82 11.16 -15.80 7.57
C TYR A 82 12.61 -15.45 7.19
N ILE A 83 12.95 -15.31 5.90
CA ILE A 83 14.32 -15.00 5.46
C ILE A 83 14.60 -13.50 5.41
N PHE A 84 13.58 -12.66 5.51
CA PHE A 84 13.71 -11.21 5.38
C PHE A 84 14.00 -10.56 6.72
N ASP A 85 14.75 -9.45 6.69
CA ASP A 85 15.08 -8.67 7.88
C ASP A 85 13.84 -7.98 8.46
N CYS A 86 12.95 -7.52 7.58
CA CYS A 86 11.74 -6.78 7.94
C CYS A 86 10.58 -7.14 7.00
N ILE A 87 9.36 -7.09 7.53
CA ILE A 87 8.13 -7.28 6.74
C ILE A 87 7.29 -6.00 6.79
N ILE A 88 6.83 -5.55 5.63
CA ILE A 88 5.81 -4.51 5.47
C ILE A 88 4.52 -5.22 5.08
N LEU A 89 3.54 -5.21 5.97
CA LEU A 89 2.22 -5.80 5.75
C LEU A 89 1.22 -4.73 5.30
N LEU A 90 0.87 -4.77 4.02
CA LEU A 90 -0.15 -3.89 3.45
C LEU A 90 -1.54 -4.46 3.66
N VAL A 91 -2.34 -3.70 4.41
CA VAL A 91 -3.76 -3.93 4.62
C VAL A 91 -4.53 -2.91 3.78
N ASP A 92 -5.66 -3.30 3.20
CA ASP A 92 -6.56 -2.37 2.51
C ASP A 92 -7.91 -2.28 3.24
N SER A 93 -9.02 -2.25 2.51
CA SER A 93 -10.40 -2.39 2.99
C SER A 93 -10.65 -3.54 3.98
N ARG A 94 -9.90 -4.64 3.90
CA ARG A 94 -10.15 -5.84 4.70
C ARG A 94 -8.88 -6.30 5.39
N PHE A 95 -9.02 -6.53 6.68
CA PHE A 95 -8.04 -7.28 7.46
C PHE A 95 -8.39 -8.76 7.38
N THR A 96 -7.50 -9.56 6.80
CA THR A 96 -7.74 -10.96 6.48
C THR A 96 -7.11 -11.89 7.51
N ALA A 97 -7.55 -13.14 7.51
CA ALA A 97 -6.97 -14.14 8.38
C ALA A 97 -5.50 -14.46 7.98
N THR A 98 -5.14 -14.32 6.70
CA THR A 98 -3.74 -14.35 6.26
C THR A 98 -2.89 -13.25 6.90
N ASP A 99 -3.41 -12.03 7.03
CA ASP A 99 -2.70 -10.92 7.70
C ASP A 99 -2.44 -11.27 9.18
N VAL A 100 -3.45 -11.82 9.87
CA VAL A 100 -3.32 -12.31 11.24
C VAL A 100 -2.26 -13.40 11.36
N ALA A 101 -2.24 -14.36 10.43
CA ALA A 101 -1.26 -15.44 10.44
C ALA A 101 0.16 -14.93 10.21
N ILE A 102 0.36 -14.00 9.27
CA ILE A 102 1.66 -13.35 9.05
C ILE A 102 2.12 -12.66 10.34
N LEU A 103 1.26 -11.85 10.98
CA LEU A 103 1.62 -11.15 12.23
C LEU A 103 1.96 -12.12 13.38
N ARG A 104 1.19 -13.21 13.52
CA ARG A 104 1.48 -14.27 14.50
C ARG A 104 2.81 -14.95 14.22
N CYS A 105 3.11 -15.25 12.97
CA CYS A 105 4.40 -15.82 12.56
C CYS A 105 5.55 -14.86 12.87
N CYS A 106 5.44 -13.57 12.51
CA CYS A 106 6.44 -12.54 12.80
C CYS A 106 6.70 -12.41 14.31
N SER A 107 5.64 -12.42 15.13
CA SER A 107 5.75 -12.35 16.60
C SER A 107 6.50 -13.55 17.19
N ARG A 108 6.36 -14.73 16.59
CA ARG A 108 7.07 -15.96 16.98
C ARG A 108 8.53 -15.95 16.51
N THR A 109 8.79 -15.51 15.28
CA THR A 109 10.14 -15.45 14.70
C THR A 109 10.92 -14.21 15.14
N LYS A 110 10.28 -13.28 15.86
CA LYS A 110 10.85 -11.97 16.24
C LYS A 110 11.27 -11.13 15.03
N THR A 111 10.61 -11.33 13.89
CA THR A 111 10.80 -10.51 12.70
C THR A 111 10.03 -9.19 12.85
N PRO A 112 10.69 -8.02 12.74
CA PRO A 112 10.01 -6.72 12.73
C PRO A 112 8.94 -6.65 11.63
N VAL A 113 7.77 -6.14 12.00
CA VAL A 113 6.65 -5.95 11.07
C VAL A 113 6.09 -4.54 11.14
N TYR A 114 5.90 -3.92 9.98
CA TYR A 114 5.29 -2.60 9.80
C TYR A 114 3.95 -2.76 9.11
N ILE A 115 2.88 -2.31 9.74
CA ILE A 115 1.53 -2.39 9.16
C ILE A 115 1.25 -1.09 8.42
N VAL A 116 0.87 -1.20 7.15
CA VAL A 116 0.56 -0.06 6.29
C VAL A 116 -0.88 -0.18 5.80
N HIS A 117 -1.73 0.77 6.16
CA HIS A 117 -3.09 0.84 5.65
C HIS A 117 -3.13 1.62 4.33
N SER A 118 -3.29 0.87 3.24
CA SER A 118 -3.38 1.40 1.89
C SER A 118 -4.76 2.03 1.62
N LYS A 119 -4.85 2.88 0.59
CA LYS A 119 -6.10 3.48 0.10
C LYS A 119 -6.92 4.23 1.17
N ALA A 120 -6.31 4.67 2.26
CA ALA A 120 -6.99 5.33 3.38
C ALA A 120 -7.86 6.52 2.92
N LEU A 121 -7.37 7.32 1.97
CA LEU A 121 -8.15 8.44 1.40
C LEU A 121 -9.45 7.96 0.74
N GLN A 122 -9.39 6.89 -0.05
CA GLN A 122 -10.59 6.31 -0.66
C GLN A 122 -11.57 5.81 0.40
N HIS A 123 -11.07 5.19 1.48
CA HIS A 123 -11.92 4.76 2.59
C HIS A 123 -12.62 5.92 3.29
N ILE A 124 -11.92 7.03 3.52
CA ILE A 124 -12.49 8.25 4.09
C ILE A 124 -13.56 8.84 3.16
N CYS A 125 -13.29 8.92 1.86
CA CYS A 125 -14.26 9.42 0.87
C CYS A 125 -15.51 8.54 0.80
N ASN A 126 -15.34 7.22 0.73
CA ASN A 126 -16.47 6.29 0.70
C ASN A 126 -17.36 6.46 1.95
N ALA A 127 -16.75 6.55 3.15
CA ALA A 127 -17.50 6.76 4.39
C ALA A 127 -18.25 8.10 4.41
N ALA A 128 -17.66 9.16 3.85
CA ALA A 128 -18.31 10.46 3.74
C ALA A 128 -19.52 10.44 2.79
N GLU A 129 -19.43 9.72 1.67
CA GLU A 129 -20.52 9.56 0.72
C GLU A 129 -21.70 8.78 1.32
N ASP A 130 -21.42 7.71 2.07
CA ASP A 130 -22.45 6.90 2.75
C ASP A 130 -23.25 7.74 3.77
N MET A 131 -22.58 8.65 4.50
CA MET A 131 -23.24 9.56 5.45
C MET A 131 -24.14 10.60 4.77
N VAL A 132 -23.85 10.99 3.53
CA VAL A 132 -24.67 11.92 2.74
C VAL A 132 -25.85 11.17 2.08
N GLY A 133 -25.71 9.86 1.85
CA GLY A 133 -26.70 8.98 1.23
C GLY A 133 -27.95 8.69 2.08
N ASP A 134 -27.88 8.80 3.41
CA ASP A 134 -29.02 8.59 4.34
C ASP A 134 -29.98 9.81 4.39
N GLY A 135 -29.72 10.82 3.56
CA GLY A 135 -30.36 12.13 3.66
C GLY A 135 -31.48 12.45 2.68
N ARG A 136 -32.03 11.53 1.85
CA ARG A 136 -33.12 11.90 0.91
C ARG A 136 -34.13 10.80 0.53
N VAL A 137 -35.27 10.80 1.22
CA VAL A 137 -36.58 11.06 0.57
C VAL A 137 -37.32 12.05 1.47
N THR A 138 -37.24 13.36 1.23
CA THR A 138 -38.29 14.09 0.52
C THR A 138 -37.76 15.48 0.18
N ARG A 139 -37.77 15.84 -1.11
CA ARG A 139 -38.29 17.13 -1.58
C ARG A 139 -38.24 17.16 -3.10
N MET A 140 -39.43 17.23 -3.69
CA MET A 140 -39.65 17.71 -5.04
C MET A 140 -39.06 19.10 -5.23
N GLY A 141 -38.60 19.38 -6.45
CA GLY A 141 -38.23 20.72 -6.90
C GLY A 141 -36.89 20.71 -7.61
N GLY A 142 -36.93 20.64 -8.95
CA GLY A 142 -35.73 20.71 -9.77
C GLY A 142 -35.01 22.06 -9.65
N ILE A 143 -33.76 22.10 -10.12
CA ILE A 143 -33.13 23.20 -10.87
C ILE A 143 -31.78 22.70 -11.39
N GLN A 144 -31.44 23.23 -12.57
CA GLN A 144 -30.51 22.76 -13.59
C GLN A 144 -29.03 22.61 -13.20
N ARG A 145 -28.39 21.70 -13.95
CA ARG A 145 -26.94 21.61 -14.17
C ARG A 145 -26.39 22.91 -14.74
N SER A 146 -25.25 23.37 -14.22
CA SER A 146 -24.32 24.19 -15.00
C SER A 146 -22.86 23.82 -14.69
N SER A 147 -22.12 23.69 -15.79
CA SER A 147 -20.68 23.43 -15.88
C SER A 147 -19.89 24.66 -15.42
N GLY A 148 -18.80 24.46 -14.67
CA GLY A 148 -17.89 25.54 -14.29
C GLY A 148 -16.45 25.05 -14.13
N ARG A 149 -15.67 25.14 -15.22
CA ARG A 149 -14.20 25.07 -15.17
C ARG A 149 -13.62 26.34 -14.52
N ARG A 150 -12.48 26.15 -13.85
CA ARG A 150 -11.40 27.10 -13.45
C ARG A 150 -11.38 27.45 -11.96
N HIS A 151 -10.36 27.00 -11.22
CA HIS A 151 -9.07 27.72 -11.10
C HIS A 151 -8.06 26.86 -10.33
N ALA A 152 -6.93 26.58 -10.98
CA ALA A 152 -5.66 26.34 -10.33
C ALA A 152 -4.86 27.63 -10.48
N GLN A 153 -4.50 28.26 -9.37
CA GLN A 153 -3.31 29.10 -9.16
C GLN A 153 -3.35 29.67 -7.74
N ASP A 154 -2.17 29.91 -7.20
CA ASP A 154 -1.85 30.52 -5.90
C ASP A 154 -1.82 29.61 -4.67
N THR A 155 -0.66 28.97 -4.48
CA THR A 155 0.18 29.26 -3.30
C THR A 155 1.59 28.71 -3.50
N SER A 156 2.42 29.48 -4.20
CA SER A 156 3.89 29.42 -4.09
C SER A 156 4.34 30.52 -3.14
N ALA A 157 4.63 30.18 -1.88
CA ALA A 157 5.44 31.00 -0.99
C ALA A 157 5.87 30.16 0.22
N THR A 158 7.09 29.64 0.17
CA THR A 158 7.83 29.16 1.34
C THR A 158 8.26 30.36 2.20
N PRO A 159 8.26 30.19 3.53
CA PRO A 159 9.29 30.80 4.35
C PRO A 159 10.18 29.73 5.00
N ASN A 160 11.47 29.98 4.85
CA ASN A 160 12.63 29.31 5.38
C ASN A 160 12.69 29.33 6.93
N ARG A 161 13.37 28.31 7.52
CA ARG A 161 14.01 28.20 8.86
C ARG A 161 13.38 27.18 9.86
N PRO A 162 14.09 26.72 10.91
CA PRO A 162 15.13 25.68 10.88
C PRO A 162 14.98 24.69 12.08
N TRP A 163 14.79 23.39 11.86
CA TRP A 163 14.64 22.44 12.98
C TRP A 163 16.00 21.83 13.41
N MET A 164 16.66 22.48 14.37
CA MET A 164 17.28 21.81 15.53
C MET A 164 16.26 22.01 16.66
N ILE A 165 16.05 21.15 17.66
CA ILE A 165 16.88 20.49 18.67
C ILE A 165 15.88 19.51 19.37
N THR A 166 16.17 18.42 20.09
CA THR A 166 17.28 17.87 20.89
C THR A 166 17.03 16.37 20.98
#